data_AF-W2WZL6-F1
#
_entry.id   AF-W2WZL6-F1
#
_cell.length_a   1.000
_cell.length_b   1.000
_cell.length_c   1.000
_cell.angle_alpha   90.00
_cell.angle_beta   90.00
_cell.angle_gamma   90.00
#
_symmetry.space_group_name_H-M   'P 1'
#
loop_
_entity.id
_entity.type
_entity.pdbx_description
1 polymer ?
#
loop_
_entity_poly.entity_id
_entity_poly.type
_entity_poly.pdbx_seq_one_letter_code
_entity_poly.pdbx_strand_id
1 'polypeptide(L)'
;MKKQGLKNDVVITIDPKLWKFSGDYACTLTAFYDMKANCRSWIEDRKWLEQDWRKIDSVIKVFDVATNTAGLAQDAVRIRHQELANDVISKCASSPLRTTFVTRSNTLWLGFDNIIGALCRGWLNDSAVEFCLETIAGSIGQSLMLSTLLGVVGWPTTPKSQILDTKFMVHSVNLSANHWGLITVRLYCDVATKILRVQVFMYEPLIDGEYREQMIAVWEGTMKHKGKNNVEESEGKEGLIDFVKRWHCASASGYQITISPVEWIETPQQADAVSCGVLVVGQAYSSLTESMLLQKHRVSKRDVSVMRLRMI
;
A
#
# COMPACT_ATOMS: atom_id res chain seq x y z
N MET A 1 29.37 4.15 27.22
CA MET A 1 30.07 5.11 26.34
C MET A 1 31.11 4.35 25.52
N LYS A 2 31.11 4.58 24.20
CA LYS A 2 32.14 4.22 23.19
C LYS A 2 32.14 2.81 22.55
N LYS A 3 31.95 2.88 21.22
CA LYS A 3 32.52 2.05 20.13
C LYS A 3 31.78 0.79 19.69
N GLN A 4 30.63 0.99 19.03
CA GLN A 4 30.30 0.25 17.80
C GLN A 4 29.86 1.22 16.70
N GLY A 5 30.60 2.33 16.58
CA GLY A 5 30.52 3.15 15.38
C GLY A 5 31.08 2.34 14.22
N LEU A 6 30.31 2.27 13.14
CA LEU A 6 30.71 1.85 11.79
C LEU A 6 32.17 2.22 11.54
N LYS A 7 33.06 1.26 11.78
CA LYS A 7 34.47 1.39 11.45
C LYS A 7 34.56 0.84 10.04
N ASN A 8 34.63 1.77 9.08
CA ASN A 8 35.08 1.61 7.70
C ASN A 8 35.10 0.18 7.18
N ASP A 9 34.19 -0.15 6.26
CA ASP A 9 34.54 -0.79 4.98
C ASP A 9 33.27 -1.02 4.15
N VAL A 10 32.76 0.08 3.55
CA VAL A 10 32.12 -0.04 2.24
C VAL A 10 33.03 0.73 1.28
N VAL A 11 34.23 0.21 1.08
CA VAL A 11 35.08 0.61 -0.06
C VAL A 11 34.75 -0.37 -1.17
N ILE A 12 33.75 -0.04 -1.97
CA ILE A 12 33.48 -0.75 -3.21
C ILE A 12 34.17 0.08 -4.29
N THR A 13 35.46 -0.21 -4.51
CA THR A 13 36.21 0.37 -5.63
C THR A 13 36.20 -0.64 -6.77
N ILE A 14 35.70 -0.23 -7.93
CA ILE A 14 35.85 -0.97 -9.18
C ILE A 14 37.29 -0.72 -9.68
N ASP A 15 38.10 -1.76 -9.83
CA ASP A 15 39.38 -1.68 -10.54
C ASP A 15 39.08 -1.41 -12.02
N PRO A 16 39.46 -0.24 -12.58
CA PRO A 16 39.04 0.21 -13.91
C PRO A 16 39.82 -0.46 -15.04
N LYS A 17 40.29 -1.71 -14.89
CA LYS A 17 40.84 -2.48 -16.03
C LYS A 17 39.78 -2.86 -17.08
N LEU A 18 38.52 -2.47 -16.87
CA LEU A 18 37.46 -2.49 -17.87
C LEU A 18 37.71 -1.37 -18.89
N TRP A 19 37.83 -1.74 -20.16
CA TRP A 19 38.04 -0.82 -21.29
C TRP A 19 37.09 0.38 -21.19
N LYS A 20 37.67 1.58 -21.07
CA LYS A 20 36.92 2.84 -20.91
C LYS A 20 35.85 2.91 -22.02
N PHE A 21 34.60 3.10 -21.60
CA PHE A 21 33.41 3.28 -22.47
C PHE A 21 32.83 2.02 -23.15
N SER A 22 33.08 0.81 -22.65
CA SER A 22 32.25 -0.34 -23.05
C SER A 22 30.86 -0.31 -22.40
N GLY A 23 29.88 -1.00 -22.99
CA GLY A 23 28.57 -1.20 -22.38
C GLY A 23 28.68 -1.85 -20.99
N ASP A 24 29.59 -2.82 -20.82
CA ASP A 24 29.83 -3.50 -19.54
C ASP A 24 30.35 -2.55 -18.45
N TYR A 25 31.21 -1.59 -18.82
CA TYR A 25 31.67 -0.57 -17.90
C TYR A 25 30.51 0.32 -17.44
N ALA A 26 29.66 0.75 -18.37
CA ALA A 26 28.47 1.55 -18.04
C ALA A 26 27.51 0.79 -17.12
N CYS A 27 27.20 -0.48 -17.43
CA CYS A 27 26.37 -1.33 -16.58
C CYS A 27 26.95 -1.53 -15.17
N THR A 28 28.27 -1.78 -15.07
CA THR A 28 28.96 -1.96 -13.79
C THR A 28 28.92 -0.68 -12.96
N LEU A 29 29.10 0.48 -13.60
CA LEU A 29 29.05 1.78 -12.95
C LEU A 29 27.65 2.09 -12.42
N THR A 30 26.60 1.82 -13.22
CA THR A 30 25.20 1.95 -12.79
C THR A 30 24.92 1.11 -11.54
N ALA A 31 25.25 -0.18 -11.58
CA ALA A 31 25.04 -1.08 -10.44
C ALA A 31 25.78 -0.62 -9.17
N PHE A 32 26.99 -0.07 -9.33
CA PHE A 32 27.74 0.49 -8.21
C PHE A 32 27.07 1.73 -7.60
N TYR A 33 26.58 2.66 -8.42
CA TYR A 33 25.91 3.86 -7.93
C TYR A 33 24.54 3.55 -7.32
N ASP A 34 23.80 2.57 -7.85
CA ASP A 34 22.54 2.10 -7.27
C ASP A 34 22.77 1.51 -5.88
N MET A 35 23.77 0.63 -5.74
CA MET A 35 24.14 0.10 -4.43
C MET A 35 24.58 1.19 -3.45
N LYS A 36 25.35 2.19 -3.93
CA LYS A 36 25.76 3.34 -3.11
C LYS A 36 24.55 4.16 -2.65
N ALA A 37 23.55 4.34 -3.49
CA ALA A 37 22.29 5.01 -3.13
C ALA A 37 21.54 4.21 -2.05
N ASN A 38 21.40 2.90 -2.24
CA ASN A 38 20.76 2.01 -1.26
C ASN A 38 21.47 2.02 0.10
N CYS A 39 22.81 2.02 0.12
CA CYS A 39 23.56 2.14 1.36
C CYS A 39 23.29 3.47 2.09
N ARG A 40 23.19 4.58 1.35
CA ARG A 40 22.86 5.89 1.95
C ARG A 40 21.45 5.88 2.54
N SER A 41 20.47 5.39 1.78
CA SER A 41 19.09 5.25 2.24
C SER A 41 19.00 4.36 3.50
N TRP A 42 19.74 3.26 3.53
CA TRP A 42 19.82 2.37 4.70
C TRP A 42 20.39 3.07 5.93
N ILE A 43 21.50 3.81 5.80
CA ILE A 43 22.10 4.57 6.92
C ILE A 43 21.08 5.56 7.48
N GLU A 44 20.37 6.26 6.60
CA GLU A 44 19.38 7.22 7.04
C GLU A 44 18.21 6.49 7.72
N ASP A 45 17.69 5.40 7.16
CA ASP A 45 16.58 4.62 7.76
C ASP A 45 16.95 4.10 9.15
N ARG A 46 18.21 3.64 9.31
CA ARG A 46 18.78 3.28 10.60
C ARG A 46 18.71 4.42 11.60
N LYS A 47 19.13 5.63 11.23
CA LYS A 47 19.05 6.80 12.13
C LYS A 47 17.62 7.11 12.55
N TRP A 48 16.66 6.95 11.63
CA TRP A 48 15.25 7.17 11.93
C TRP A 48 14.71 6.12 12.90
N LEU A 49 15.07 4.85 12.73
CA LEU A 49 14.69 3.77 13.65
C LEU A 49 15.35 3.93 15.03
N GLU A 50 16.59 4.40 15.08
CA GLU A 50 17.39 4.59 16.30
C GLU A 50 16.97 5.80 17.15
N GLN A 51 16.02 6.61 16.68
CA GLN A 51 15.47 7.70 17.48
C GLN A 51 14.78 7.20 18.75
N ASP A 52 14.58 8.10 19.70
CA ASP A 52 13.91 7.79 20.96
C ASP A 52 12.38 7.79 20.79
N TRP A 53 11.83 6.62 20.43
CA TRP A 53 10.40 6.45 20.13
C TRP A 53 9.50 6.74 21.31
N ARG A 54 10.03 6.67 22.54
CA ARG A 54 9.29 7.02 23.75
C ARG A 54 8.92 8.49 23.84
N LYS A 55 9.58 9.35 23.06
CA LYS A 55 9.32 10.80 22.98
C LYS A 55 8.34 11.18 21.88
N ILE A 56 7.94 10.23 21.03
CA ILE A 56 6.97 10.50 19.97
C ILE A 56 5.58 10.44 20.58
N ASP A 57 4.95 11.61 20.66
CA ASP A 57 3.55 11.69 21.08
C ASP A 57 2.64 11.50 19.87
N SER A 58 1.85 10.43 19.90
CA SER A 58 0.89 10.05 18.88
C SER A 58 -0.32 9.40 19.53
N VAL A 59 -1.49 9.75 19.03
CA VAL A 59 -2.78 9.21 19.49
C VAL A 59 -3.37 8.21 18.49
N ILE A 60 -2.60 7.84 17.45
CA ILE A 60 -3.07 7.01 16.35
C ILE A 60 -3.34 5.58 16.83
N LYS A 61 -4.52 5.06 16.51
CA LYS A 61 -4.94 3.69 16.84
C LYS A 61 -4.79 2.70 15.68
N VAL A 62 -4.39 3.18 14.50
CA VAL A 62 -4.18 2.29 13.36
C VAL A 62 -3.05 1.30 13.66
N PHE A 63 -3.29 0.02 13.33
CA PHE A 63 -2.43 -1.12 13.65
C PHE A 63 -2.23 -1.41 15.15
N ASP A 64 -3.07 -0.88 16.04
CA ASP A 64 -2.89 -1.08 17.48
C ASP A 64 -3.00 -2.55 17.90
N VAL A 65 -3.99 -3.29 17.39
CA VAL A 65 -4.14 -4.73 17.62
C VAL A 65 -2.96 -5.49 17.02
N ALA A 66 -2.62 -5.22 15.74
CA ALA A 66 -1.52 -5.89 15.04
C ALA A 66 -0.15 -5.71 15.72
N THR A 67 0.02 -4.61 16.47
CA THR A 67 1.28 -4.27 17.15
C THR A 67 1.23 -4.47 18.67
N ASN A 68 0.16 -5.07 19.18
CA ASN A 68 -0.08 -5.30 20.61
C ASN A 68 -0.03 -4.02 21.45
N THR A 69 -0.56 -2.91 20.91
CA THR A 69 -0.71 -1.64 21.63
C THR A 69 -2.16 -1.29 21.97
N ALA A 70 -3.13 -2.07 21.49
CA ALA A 70 -4.53 -1.89 21.84
C ALA A 70 -4.77 -2.02 23.35
N GLY A 71 -5.49 -1.06 23.94
CA GLY A 71 -5.84 -1.06 25.36
C GLY A 71 -4.71 -0.70 26.33
N LEU A 72 -3.48 -0.50 25.86
CA LEU A 72 -2.37 -0.09 26.71
C LEU A 72 -2.47 1.38 27.13
N ALA A 73 -1.95 1.69 28.32
CA ALA A 73 -1.72 3.07 28.76
C ALA A 73 -0.66 3.75 27.86
N GLN A 74 -0.72 5.08 27.74
CA GLN A 74 0.12 5.85 26.82
C GLN A 74 1.62 5.61 27.00
N ASP A 75 2.10 5.50 28.24
CA ASP A 75 3.52 5.22 28.52
C ASP A 75 3.92 3.80 28.10
N ALA A 76 3.02 2.82 28.25
CA ALA A 76 3.24 1.46 27.77
C ALA A 76 3.23 1.39 26.23
N VAL A 77 2.37 2.17 25.56
CA VAL A 77 2.38 2.30 24.09
C VAL A 77 3.73 2.83 23.60
N ARG A 78 4.26 3.87 24.25
CA ARG A 78 5.57 4.47 23.94
C ARG A 78 6.73 3.51 24.13
N ILE A 79 6.70 2.69 25.19
CA ILE A 79 7.67 1.61 25.41
C ILE A 79 7.56 0.58 24.27
N ARG A 80 6.34 0.17 23.92
CA ARG A 80 6.10 -0.80 22.85
C ARG A 80 6.56 -0.29 21.49
N HIS A 81 6.43 1.01 21.18
CA HIS A 81 7.00 1.59 19.96
C HIS A 81 8.53 1.45 19.93
N GLN A 82 9.22 1.69 21.06
CA GLN A 82 10.66 1.50 21.13
C GLN A 82 11.05 0.02 20.91
N GLU A 83 10.29 -0.93 21.45
CA GLU A 83 10.50 -2.35 21.22
C GLU A 83 10.32 -2.73 19.74
N LEU A 84 9.25 -2.26 19.09
CA LEU A 84 9.03 -2.50 17.66
C LEU A 84 10.19 -1.96 16.82
N ALA A 85 10.68 -0.76 17.14
CA ALA A 85 11.83 -0.19 16.44
C ALA A 85 13.08 -1.06 16.63
N ASN A 86 13.31 -1.59 17.82
CA ASN A 86 14.42 -2.50 18.10
C ASN A 86 14.29 -3.83 17.32
N ASP A 87 13.08 -4.37 17.21
CA ASP A 87 12.80 -5.58 16.42
C ASP A 87 13.11 -5.36 14.93
N VAL A 88 12.67 -4.22 14.37
CA VAL A 88 12.98 -3.83 13.00
C VAL A 88 14.49 -3.62 12.82
N ILE A 89 15.14 -2.93 13.74
CA ILE A 89 16.60 -2.74 13.77
C ILE A 89 17.34 -4.08 13.71
N SER A 90 16.89 -5.07 14.48
CA SER A 90 17.48 -6.41 14.52
C SER A 90 17.33 -7.14 13.18
N LYS A 91 16.14 -7.07 12.56
CA LYS A 91 15.89 -7.63 11.22
C LYS A 91 16.74 -6.95 10.14
N CYS A 92 16.81 -5.62 10.16
CA CYS A 92 17.61 -4.84 9.22
C CYS A 92 19.12 -5.10 9.36
N ALA A 93 19.60 -5.44 10.56
CA ALA A 93 21.01 -5.76 10.80
C ALA A 93 21.38 -7.19 10.39
N SER A 94 20.42 -8.11 10.40
CA SER A 94 20.62 -9.54 10.08
C SER A 94 20.29 -9.91 8.63
N SER A 95 19.60 -9.04 7.89
CA SER A 95 19.14 -9.31 6.53
C SER A 95 20.03 -8.65 5.47
N PRO A 96 20.59 -9.41 4.50
CA PRO A 96 21.20 -8.82 3.32
C PRO A 96 20.21 -7.96 2.51
N LEU A 97 20.68 -6.93 1.81
CA LEU A 97 19.83 -6.09 0.94
C LEU A 97 19.07 -6.89 -0.13
N ARG A 98 19.62 -8.04 -0.54
CA ARG A 98 19.00 -8.96 -1.51
C ARG A 98 17.92 -9.86 -0.91
N THR A 99 17.64 -9.76 0.39
CA THR A 99 16.56 -10.53 1.02
C THR A 99 15.23 -10.21 0.37
N THR A 100 14.42 -11.23 0.15
CA THR A 100 13.06 -11.09 -0.35
C THR A 100 12.08 -11.53 0.73
N PHE A 101 11.13 -10.66 1.04
CA PHE A 101 10.01 -10.95 1.92
C PHE A 101 8.82 -11.49 1.14
N VAL A 102 8.01 -12.26 1.84
CA VAL A 102 6.99 -13.14 1.27
C VAL A 102 5.70 -12.93 2.04
N THR A 103 4.60 -12.60 1.35
CA THR A 103 3.28 -12.53 1.99
C THR A 103 2.89 -13.91 2.51
N ARG A 104 2.06 -13.98 3.57
CA ARG A 104 1.61 -15.28 4.11
C ARG A 104 0.81 -16.11 3.11
N SER A 105 0.18 -15.46 2.14
CA SER A 105 -0.51 -16.09 1.01
C SER A 105 0.44 -16.65 -0.06
N ASN A 106 1.76 -16.38 0.04
CA ASN A 106 2.79 -16.73 -0.94
C ASN A 106 2.51 -16.17 -2.36
N THR A 107 1.80 -15.05 -2.44
CA THR A 107 1.37 -14.43 -3.71
C THR A 107 2.26 -13.27 -4.14
N LEU A 108 2.86 -12.54 -3.19
CA LEU A 108 3.66 -11.35 -3.48
C LEU A 108 5.01 -11.38 -2.78
N TRP A 109 6.03 -11.01 -3.54
CA TRP A 109 7.43 -10.90 -3.14
C TRP A 109 7.85 -9.43 -3.05
N LEU A 110 8.59 -9.07 -1.99
CA LEU A 110 9.10 -7.72 -1.77
C LEU A 110 10.59 -7.77 -1.42
N GLY A 111 11.43 -7.21 -2.29
CA GLY A 111 12.87 -7.06 -2.03
C GLY A 111 13.13 -6.08 -0.88
N PHE A 112 14.10 -6.37 -0.02
CA PHE A 112 14.48 -5.48 1.07
C PHE A 112 15.07 -4.16 0.55
N ASP A 113 15.87 -4.22 -0.51
CA ASP A 113 16.34 -3.07 -1.26
C ASP A 113 15.22 -2.18 -1.81
N ASN A 114 14.06 -2.76 -2.14
CA ASN A 114 12.92 -2.03 -2.68
C ASN A 114 12.12 -1.22 -1.64
N ILE A 115 12.29 -1.50 -0.35
CA ILE A 115 11.62 -0.76 0.73
C ILE A 115 12.53 0.22 1.48
N ILE A 116 13.84 0.03 1.39
CA ILE A 116 14.82 0.91 2.03
C ILE A 116 14.73 2.31 1.43
N GLY A 117 14.72 3.32 2.29
CA GLY A 117 14.55 4.73 1.95
C GLY A 117 13.08 5.14 1.78
N ALA A 118 12.22 4.22 1.31
CA ALA A 118 10.80 4.49 1.08
C ALA A 118 9.99 4.39 2.37
N LEU A 119 10.19 3.33 3.16
CA LEU A 119 9.27 3.00 4.24
C LEU A 119 9.42 3.94 5.45
N CYS A 120 10.63 4.35 5.82
CA CYS A 120 10.85 5.25 6.96
C CYS A 120 10.56 6.72 6.63
N ARG A 121 10.81 7.16 5.39
CA ARG A 121 10.81 8.61 5.04
C ARG A 121 10.33 8.97 3.64
N GLY A 122 10.24 7.99 2.73
CA GLY A 122 9.96 8.25 1.33
C GLY A 122 8.51 8.01 0.94
N TRP A 123 8.26 8.23 -0.34
CA TRP A 123 7.04 7.83 -1.00
C TRP A 123 7.04 6.31 -1.16
N LEU A 124 5.95 5.65 -0.80
CA LEU A 124 5.81 4.21 -1.01
C LEU A 124 5.60 3.94 -2.50
N ASN A 125 6.33 2.99 -3.06
CA ASN A 125 6.13 2.52 -4.43
C ASN A 125 5.02 1.46 -4.49
N ASP A 126 4.68 1.03 -5.72
CA ASP A 126 3.63 0.05 -5.98
C ASP A 126 3.83 -1.24 -5.17
N SER A 127 5.03 -1.82 -5.19
CA SER A 127 5.30 -3.07 -4.49
C SER A 127 5.13 -2.97 -2.98
N ALA A 128 5.53 -1.85 -2.37
CA ALA A 128 5.38 -1.64 -0.93
C ALA A 128 3.90 -1.50 -0.54
N VAL A 129 3.12 -0.74 -1.32
CA VAL A 129 1.67 -0.59 -1.10
C VAL A 129 0.96 -1.94 -1.30
N GLU A 130 1.20 -2.63 -2.42
CA GLU A 130 0.59 -3.93 -2.71
C GLU A 130 0.92 -4.96 -1.65
N PHE A 131 2.18 -5.08 -1.24
CA PHE A 131 2.60 -6.05 -0.22
C PHE A 131 1.90 -5.80 1.12
N CYS A 132 1.76 -4.53 1.53
CA CYS A 132 1.03 -4.19 2.75
C CYS A 132 -0.46 -4.53 2.64
N LEU A 133 -1.11 -4.15 1.54
CA LEU A 133 -2.53 -4.39 1.33
C LEU A 133 -2.87 -5.88 1.26
N GLU A 134 -2.06 -6.67 0.55
CA GLU A 134 -2.20 -8.13 0.49
C GLU A 134 -1.97 -8.77 1.86
N THR A 135 -0.98 -8.29 2.62
CA THR A 135 -0.74 -8.78 4.00
C THR A 135 -1.95 -8.51 4.90
N ILE A 136 -2.55 -7.31 4.81
CA ILE A 136 -3.74 -6.95 5.57
C ILE A 136 -4.94 -7.80 5.12
N ALA A 137 -5.25 -7.84 3.82
CA ALA A 137 -6.38 -8.58 3.27
C ALA A 137 -6.28 -10.09 3.61
N GLY A 138 -5.08 -10.67 3.44
CA GLY A 138 -4.81 -12.06 3.78
C GLY A 138 -4.94 -12.37 5.28
N SER A 139 -4.70 -11.39 6.15
CA SER A 139 -4.86 -11.57 7.61
C SER A 139 -6.31 -11.53 8.08
N ILE A 140 -7.19 -10.81 7.38
CA ILE A 140 -8.60 -10.62 7.75
C ILE A 140 -9.47 -11.75 7.17
N GLY A 141 -9.08 -12.31 6.01
CA GLY A 141 -9.86 -13.32 5.31
C GLY A 141 -11.08 -12.73 4.60
N GLN A 142 -11.73 -13.53 3.76
CA GLN A 142 -12.89 -13.11 2.95
C GLN A 142 -12.68 -11.79 2.21
N SER A 143 -11.43 -11.50 1.84
CA SER A 143 -11.03 -10.23 1.22
C SER A 143 -10.27 -10.54 -0.06
N LEU A 144 -10.58 -9.81 -1.13
CA LEU A 144 -9.87 -9.89 -2.40
C LEU A 144 -9.02 -8.63 -2.58
N MET A 145 -7.71 -8.80 -2.66
CA MET A 145 -6.79 -7.74 -3.08
C MET A 145 -6.71 -7.70 -4.61
N LEU A 146 -6.82 -6.51 -5.17
CA LEU A 146 -6.72 -6.23 -6.60
C LEU A 146 -5.45 -5.42 -6.87
N SER A 147 -4.60 -5.93 -7.77
CA SER A 147 -3.31 -5.32 -8.10
C SER A 147 -3.43 -3.85 -8.52
N THR A 148 -2.42 -3.02 -8.22
CA THR A 148 -2.30 -1.64 -8.69
C THR A 148 -2.18 -1.55 -10.22
N LEU A 149 -1.75 -2.62 -10.88
CA LEU A 149 -1.47 -2.64 -12.31
C LEU A 149 -2.72 -2.85 -13.18
N LEU A 150 -3.90 -3.06 -12.59
CA LEU A 150 -5.13 -3.38 -13.34
C LEU A 150 -5.54 -2.29 -14.33
N GLY A 151 -5.19 -1.02 -14.10
CA GLY A 151 -5.41 0.06 -15.09
C GLY A 151 -4.60 -0.10 -16.38
N VAL A 152 -3.48 -0.84 -16.31
CA VAL A 152 -2.56 -1.11 -17.42
C VAL A 152 -2.84 -2.47 -18.06
N VAL A 153 -3.00 -3.52 -17.25
CA VAL A 153 -3.13 -4.91 -17.74
C VAL A 153 -4.58 -5.36 -17.95
N GLY A 154 -5.55 -4.57 -17.49
CA GLY A 154 -6.97 -4.90 -17.50
C GLY A 154 -7.41 -5.71 -16.27
N TRP A 155 -8.72 -5.84 -16.07
CA TRP A 155 -9.28 -6.62 -14.96
C TRP A 155 -9.01 -8.12 -15.12
N PRO A 156 -8.85 -8.86 -14.02
CA PRO A 156 -8.62 -10.29 -14.11
C PRO A 156 -9.85 -11.02 -14.65
N THR A 157 -9.62 -12.25 -15.11
CA THR A 157 -10.72 -13.19 -15.37
C THR A 157 -11.57 -13.39 -14.13
N THR A 158 -12.87 -13.66 -14.34
CA THR A 158 -13.81 -13.88 -13.23
C THR A 158 -13.27 -14.93 -12.26
N PRO A 159 -13.19 -14.64 -10.95
CA PRO A 159 -12.78 -15.63 -9.96
C PRO A 159 -13.70 -16.85 -9.97
N LYS A 160 -13.13 -18.04 -9.69
CA LYS A 160 -13.89 -19.29 -9.56
C LYS A 160 -14.64 -19.38 -8.24
N SER A 161 -14.22 -18.61 -7.23
CA SER A 161 -14.88 -18.52 -5.94
C SER A 161 -16.24 -17.83 -6.05
N GLN A 162 -17.11 -18.09 -5.07
CA GLN A 162 -18.38 -17.39 -4.97
C GLN A 162 -18.16 -15.94 -4.55
N ILE A 163 -18.79 -14.98 -5.24
CA ILE A 163 -18.74 -13.57 -4.81
C ILE A 163 -19.37 -13.39 -3.42
N LEU A 164 -20.34 -14.24 -3.06
CA LEU A 164 -21.03 -14.22 -1.77
C LEU A 164 -20.12 -14.60 -0.59
N ASP A 165 -19.01 -15.31 -0.85
CA ASP A 165 -18.02 -15.68 0.16
C ASP A 165 -16.99 -14.55 0.40
N THR A 166 -17.05 -13.49 -0.40
CA THR A 166 -16.16 -12.33 -0.30
C THR A 166 -16.90 -11.21 0.43
N LYS A 167 -16.28 -10.69 1.50
CA LYS A 167 -16.77 -9.56 2.30
C LYS A 167 -16.20 -8.24 1.81
N PHE A 168 -14.95 -8.24 1.36
CA PHE A 168 -14.26 -7.03 0.92
C PHE A 168 -13.48 -7.22 -0.37
N MET A 169 -13.40 -6.15 -1.16
CA MET A 169 -12.43 -6.03 -2.25
C MET A 169 -11.66 -4.73 -2.05
N VAL A 170 -10.34 -4.77 -2.24
CA VAL A 170 -9.45 -3.62 -2.01
C VAL A 170 -8.58 -3.41 -3.22
N HIS A 171 -8.56 -2.17 -3.71
CA HIS A 171 -7.75 -1.77 -4.84
C HIS A 171 -7.10 -0.42 -4.56
N SER A 172 -5.76 -0.38 -4.51
CA SER A 172 -5.01 0.87 -4.52
C SER A 172 -4.86 1.37 -5.95
N VAL A 173 -5.05 2.69 -6.13
CA VAL A 173 -4.96 3.36 -7.42
C VAL A 173 -3.72 4.21 -7.44
N ASN A 174 -2.82 3.97 -8.40
CA ASN A 174 -1.67 4.83 -8.66
C ASN A 174 -2.14 5.99 -9.56
N LEU A 175 -2.22 7.18 -8.99
CA LEU A 175 -2.78 8.37 -9.59
C LEU A 175 -1.65 9.24 -10.13
N SER A 176 -1.66 9.49 -11.44
CA SER A 176 -0.63 10.27 -12.16
C SER A 176 0.82 9.85 -11.88
N ALA A 177 1.06 8.58 -11.53
CA ALA A 177 2.38 8.05 -11.17
C ALA A 177 3.10 8.80 -10.01
N ASN A 178 2.35 9.54 -9.18
CA ASN A 178 2.90 10.37 -8.10
C ASN A 178 2.00 10.43 -6.84
N HIS A 179 0.82 9.79 -6.87
CA HIS A 179 -0.13 9.83 -5.78
C HIS A 179 -0.87 8.50 -5.60
N TRP A 180 -1.42 8.25 -4.41
CA TRP A 180 -2.09 7.00 -4.06
C TRP A 180 -3.53 7.25 -3.62
N GLY A 181 -4.47 6.56 -4.27
CA GLY A 181 -5.87 6.46 -3.86
C GLY A 181 -6.23 5.05 -3.43
N LEU A 182 -7.37 4.89 -2.78
CA LEU A 182 -7.90 3.60 -2.35
C LEU A 182 -9.38 3.46 -2.70
N ILE A 183 -9.73 2.38 -3.37
CA ILE A 183 -11.11 1.92 -3.54
C ILE A 183 -11.30 0.69 -2.65
N THR A 184 -12.26 0.78 -1.73
CA THR A 184 -12.71 -0.35 -0.90
C THR A 184 -14.16 -0.67 -1.24
N VAL A 185 -14.41 -1.90 -1.67
CA VAL A 185 -15.76 -2.41 -1.92
C VAL A 185 -16.14 -3.34 -0.78
N ARG A 186 -17.25 -3.06 -0.11
CA ARG A 186 -17.83 -3.94 0.90
C ARG A 186 -19.02 -4.69 0.31
N LEU A 187 -18.99 -6.00 0.44
CA LEU A 187 -20.00 -6.91 -0.05
C LEU A 187 -20.79 -7.46 1.13
N TYR A 188 -22.11 -7.33 1.09
CA TYR A 188 -23.01 -7.84 2.11
C TYR A 188 -24.13 -8.63 1.45
N CYS A 189 -24.27 -9.90 1.82
CA CYS A 189 -25.32 -10.78 1.32
C CYS A 189 -26.47 -10.87 2.33
N ASP A 190 -27.66 -10.45 1.93
CA ASP A 190 -28.90 -10.76 2.63
C ASP A 190 -29.48 -12.06 2.03
N VAL A 191 -29.36 -13.15 2.80
CA VAL A 191 -29.80 -14.48 2.38
C VAL A 191 -31.33 -14.58 2.33
N ALA A 192 -32.05 -13.84 3.17
CA ALA A 192 -33.51 -13.91 3.24
C ALA A 192 -34.15 -13.22 2.04
N THR A 193 -33.64 -12.04 1.67
CA THR A 193 -34.14 -11.29 0.50
C THR A 193 -33.44 -11.68 -0.81
N LYS A 194 -32.38 -12.48 -0.74
CA LYS A 194 -31.49 -12.83 -1.86
C LYS A 194 -30.91 -11.60 -2.56
N ILE A 195 -30.41 -10.65 -1.76
CA ILE A 195 -29.81 -9.41 -2.27
C ILE A 195 -28.33 -9.35 -1.87
N LEU A 196 -27.45 -9.23 -2.86
CA LEU A 196 -26.07 -8.81 -2.68
C LEU A 196 -25.99 -7.27 -2.73
N ARG A 197 -25.66 -6.65 -1.60
CA ARG A 197 -25.41 -5.21 -1.50
C ARG A 197 -23.92 -4.94 -1.68
N VAL A 198 -23.61 -3.99 -2.55
CA VAL A 198 -22.26 -3.54 -2.86
C VAL A 198 -22.15 -2.08 -2.41
N GLN A 199 -21.36 -1.83 -1.37
CA GLN A 199 -21.02 -0.49 -0.90
C GLN A 199 -19.61 -0.13 -1.35
N VAL A 200 -19.42 1.09 -1.82
CA VAL A 200 -18.15 1.53 -2.42
C VAL A 200 -17.64 2.73 -1.66
N PHE A 201 -16.44 2.63 -1.14
CA PHE A 201 -15.75 3.70 -0.45
C PHE A 201 -14.51 4.09 -1.24
N MET A 202 -14.35 5.39 -1.50
CA MET A 202 -13.14 5.94 -2.11
C MET A 202 -12.44 6.87 -1.15
N TYR A 203 -11.12 6.76 -1.09
CA TYR A 203 -10.27 7.59 -0.26
C TYR A 203 -9.10 8.12 -1.07
N GLU A 204 -8.99 9.43 -1.11
CA GLU A 204 -7.91 10.16 -1.76
C GLU A 204 -7.38 11.21 -0.75
N PRO A 205 -6.16 11.03 -0.20
CA PRO A 205 -5.66 11.80 0.92
C PRO A 205 -5.52 13.32 0.73
N LEU A 206 -5.50 13.84 -0.51
CA LEU A 206 -5.40 15.28 -0.81
C LEU A 206 -6.75 15.96 -1.03
N ILE A 207 -7.80 15.21 -1.32
CA ILE A 207 -9.11 15.72 -1.79
C ILE A 207 -8.94 16.56 -3.06
N ASP A 208 -8.12 16.08 -3.98
CA ASP A 208 -7.86 16.69 -5.27
C ASP A 208 -8.90 16.24 -6.31
N GLY A 209 -9.50 17.19 -7.02
CA GLY A 209 -10.55 16.92 -7.99
C GLY A 209 -10.10 16.04 -9.15
N GLU A 210 -8.91 16.27 -9.70
CA GLU A 210 -8.38 15.52 -10.85
C GLU A 210 -8.07 14.06 -10.45
N TYR A 211 -7.53 13.87 -9.25
CA TYR A 211 -7.31 12.52 -8.70
C TYR A 211 -8.62 11.78 -8.44
N ARG A 212 -9.64 12.47 -7.94
CA ARG A 212 -10.97 11.87 -7.75
C ARG A 212 -11.61 11.45 -9.07
N GLU A 213 -11.49 12.26 -10.11
CA GLU A 213 -11.97 11.91 -11.45
C GLU A 213 -11.28 10.65 -11.99
N GLN A 214 -9.96 10.51 -11.80
CA GLN A 214 -9.23 9.29 -12.16
C GLN A 214 -9.75 8.06 -11.40
N MET A 215 -10.02 8.17 -10.10
CA MET A 215 -10.58 7.06 -9.31
C MET A 215 -11.99 6.68 -9.75
N ILE A 216 -12.83 7.66 -10.10
CA ILE A 216 -14.15 7.40 -10.68
C ILE A 216 -14.02 6.68 -12.02
N ALA A 217 -13.09 7.09 -12.88
CA ALA A 217 -12.82 6.41 -14.15
C ALA A 217 -12.36 4.95 -13.95
N VAL A 218 -11.60 4.64 -12.89
CA VAL A 218 -11.24 3.25 -12.53
C VAL A 218 -12.47 2.46 -12.08
N TRP A 219 -13.36 3.08 -11.31
CA TRP A 219 -14.58 2.44 -10.84
C TRP A 219 -15.60 2.18 -11.94
N GLU A 220 -15.90 3.20 -12.75
CA GLU A 220 -16.93 3.17 -13.80
C GLU A 220 -16.43 2.56 -15.11
N GLY A 221 -15.13 2.62 -15.36
CA GLY A 221 -14.54 2.30 -16.66
C GLY A 221 -14.56 3.49 -17.61
N THR A 222 -13.94 3.33 -18.78
CA THR A 222 -13.99 4.35 -19.85
C THR A 222 -14.94 3.91 -20.95
N MET A 223 -15.90 4.78 -21.29
CA MET A 223 -16.84 4.51 -22.38
C MET A 223 -16.13 4.46 -23.74
N LYS A 224 -16.62 3.57 -24.62
CA LYS A 224 -16.31 3.65 -26.06
C LYS A 224 -16.93 4.93 -26.62
N HIS A 225 -16.13 5.94 -26.96
CA HIS A 225 -16.64 7.01 -27.80
C HIS A 225 -16.79 6.48 -29.23
N LYS A 226 -18.02 6.40 -29.75
CA LYS A 226 -18.23 6.32 -31.20
C LYS A 226 -17.84 7.67 -31.80
N GLY A 227 -16.59 7.81 -32.22
CA GLY A 227 -16.12 9.03 -32.86
C GLY A 227 -16.94 9.33 -34.12
N LYS A 228 -17.57 10.50 -34.17
CA LYS A 228 -17.78 11.18 -35.45
C LYS A 228 -16.41 11.69 -35.87
N ASN A 229 -15.79 11.00 -36.82
CA ASN A 229 -14.53 11.31 -37.51
C ASN A 229 -13.27 10.64 -36.91
N ASN A 230 -12.88 9.50 -37.50
CA ASN A 230 -11.53 8.97 -37.74
C ASN A 230 -10.38 9.44 -36.83
N VAL A 231 -10.49 9.29 -35.51
CA VAL A 231 -9.34 9.22 -34.61
C VAL A 231 -9.63 8.15 -33.58
N GLU A 232 -8.86 7.06 -33.67
CA GLU A 232 -8.72 5.89 -32.78
C GLU A 232 -9.96 5.48 -31.95
N GLU A 233 -10.53 4.32 -32.29
CA GLU A 233 -11.43 3.60 -31.37
C GLU A 233 -10.68 3.35 -30.05
N SER A 234 -10.95 4.15 -29.03
CA SER A 234 -10.58 3.75 -27.68
C SER A 234 -11.43 2.52 -27.33
N GLU A 235 -10.78 1.36 -27.22
CA GLU A 235 -11.40 0.18 -26.65
C GLU A 235 -11.83 0.56 -25.24
N GLY A 236 -13.14 0.74 -25.03
CA GLY A 236 -13.68 1.10 -23.73
C GLY A 236 -13.17 0.11 -22.69
N LYS A 237 -12.56 0.65 -21.63
CA LYS A 237 -12.00 -0.17 -20.56
C LYS A 237 -13.11 -0.52 -19.60
N GLU A 238 -13.28 -1.82 -19.33
CA GLU A 238 -14.15 -2.30 -18.25
C GLU A 238 -13.80 -1.55 -16.95
N GLY A 239 -14.79 -1.22 -16.13
CA GLY A 239 -14.59 -0.65 -14.79
C GLY A 239 -14.63 -1.70 -13.70
N LEU A 240 -14.19 -1.35 -12.47
CA LEU A 240 -14.32 -2.25 -11.33
C LEU A 240 -15.79 -2.65 -11.08
N ILE A 241 -16.73 -1.74 -11.34
CA ILE A 241 -18.16 -2.02 -11.23
C ILE A 241 -18.60 -3.16 -12.16
N ASP A 242 -18.05 -3.22 -13.36
CA ASP A 242 -18.40 -4.23 -14.35
C ASP A 242 -17.74 -5.57 -14.04
N PHE A 243 -16.52 -5.56 -13.51
CA PHE A 243 -15.89 -6.75 -12.95
C PHE A 243 -16.75 -7.37 -11.83
N VAL A 244 -17.26 -6.54 -10.90
CA VAL A 244 -18.15 -6.99 -9.82
C VAL A 244 -19.45 -7.58 -10.37
N LYS A 245 -20.10 -6.90 -11.32
CA LYS A 245 -21.33 -7.40 -11.97
C LYS A 245 -21.08 -8.72 -12.70
N ARG A 246 -19.98 -8.83 -13.44
CA ARG A 246 -19.60 -10.04 -14.18
C ARG A 246 -19.36 -11.22 -13.24
N TRP A 247 -18.68 -10.99 -12.12
CA TRP A 247 -18.47 -12.03 -11.10
C TRP A 247 -19.77 -12.45 -10.40
N HIS A 248 -20.64 -11.48 -10.09
CA HIS A 248 -21.98 -11.76 -9.60
C HIS A 248 -22.79 -12.61 -10.58
N CYS A 249 -22.85 -12.25 -11.86
CA CYS A 249 -23.57 -13.04 -12.87
C CYS A 249 -23.04 -14.47 -12.99
N ALA A 250 -21.73 -14.66 -12.88
CA ALA A 250 -21.11 -15.98 -13.01
C ALA A 250 -21.30 -16.88 -11.78
N SER A 251 -21.36 -16.31 -10.58
CA SER A 251 -21.32 -17.09 -9.33
C SER A 251 -22.63 -17.04 -8.52
N ALA A 252 -23.38 -15.94 -8.60
CA ALA A 252 -24.53 -15.65 -7.75
C ALA A 252 -25.77 -15.18 -8.54
N SER A 253 -26.01 -15.72 -9.75
CA SER A 253 -27.14 -15.33 -10.61
C SER A 253 -28.53 -15.47 -9.99
N GLY A 254 -28.67 -16.27 -8.92
CA GLY A 254 -29.90 -16.38 -8.13
C GLY A 254 -30.14 -15.25 -7.12
N TYR A 255 -29.21 -14.29 -7.01
CA TYR A 255 -29.30 -13.11 -6.16
C TYR A 255 -29.50 -11.87 -7.03
N GLN A 256 -30.19 -10.87 -6.48
CA GLN A 256 -30.19 -9.53 -7.05
C GLN A 256 -28.98 -8.76 -6.55
N ILE A 257 -28.39 -7.93 -7.40
CA ILE A 257 -27.29 -7.04 -7.02
C ILE A 257 -27.81 -5.60 -6.85
N THR A 258 -27.47 -4.97 -5.73
CA THR A 258 -27.72 -3.54 -5.49
C THR A 258 -26.40 -2.86 -5.21
N ILE A 259 -26.04 -1.88 -6.04
CA ILE A 259 -24.80 -1.12 -5.91
C ILE A 259 -25.14 0.28 -5.40
N SER A 260 -24.61 0.62 -4.23
CA SER A 260 -24.78 1.95 -3.63
C SER A 260 -23.94 3.00 -4.36
N PRO A 261 -24.33 4.29 -4.31
CA PRO A 261 -23.46 5.38 -4.74
C PRO A 261 -22.10 5.34 -4.04
N VAL A 262 -21.07 5.87 -4.71
CA VAL A 262 -19.73 6.00 -4.14
C VAL A 262 -19.77 6.93 -2.93
N GLU A 263 -19.23 6.46 -1.81
CA GLU A 263 -19.01 7.24 -0.60
C GLU A 263 -17.55 7.70 -0.53
N TRP A 264 -17.33 9.01 -0.43
CA TRP A 264 -16.00 9.57 -0.26
C TRP A 264 -15.63 9.65 1.21
N ILE A 265 -14.48 9.06 1.54
CA ILE A 265 -13.84 9.23 2.83
C ILE A 265 -13.00 10.51 2.76
N GLU A 266 -13.40 11.51 3.52
CA GLU A 266 -12.78 12.84 3.49
C GLU A 266 -11.64 13.01 4.51
N THR A 267 -11.49 12.05 5.43
CA THR A 267 -10.53 12.13 6.53
C THR A 267 -9.84 10.79 6.79
N PRO A 268 -8.56 10.82 7.21
CA PRO A 268 -7.70 12.00 7.38
C PRO A 268 -7.19 12.54 6.04
N GLN A 269 -6.86 13.83 5.99
CA GLN A 269 -6.07 14.38 4.88
C GLN A 269 -4.58 14.20 5.15
N GLN A 270 -3.77 14.09 4.09
CA GLN A 270 -2.32 13.98 4.25
C GLN A 270 -1.69 15.29 4.75
N ALA A 271 -0.78 15.18 5.71
CA ALA A 271 -0.11 16.32 6.34
C ALA A 271 1.19 16.76 5.64
N ASP A 272 1.60 16.03 4.58
CA ASP A 272 2.81 16.26 3.82
C ASP A 272 2.68 15.72 2.39
N ALA A 273 3.75 15.81 1.60
CA ALA A 273 3.76 15.43 0.20
C ALA A 273 4.10 13.96 -0.06
N VAL A 274 4.35 13.14 0.96
CA VAL A 274 4.95 11.78 0.78
C VAL A 274 4.18 10.66 1.49
N SER A 275 3.09 10.99 2.20
CA SER A 275 2.40 10.06 3.08
C SER A 275 1.14 9.41 2.51
N CYS A 276 0.75 9.71 1.27
CA CYS A 276 -0.44 9.15 0.65
C CYS A 276 -0.48 7.61 0.69
N GLY A 277 0.63 6.93 0.38
CA GLY A 277 0.71 5.47 0.46
C GLY A 277 0.51 4.92 1.88
N VAL A 278 1.07 5.58 2.90
CA VAL A 278 0.90 5.19 4.31
C VAL A 278 -0.55 5.35 4.75
N LEU A 279 -1.20 6.43 4.32
CA LEU A 279 -2.60 6.69 4.63
C LEU A 279 -3.53 5.73 3.90
N VAL A 280 -3.26 5.41 2.63
CA VAL A 280 -3.99 4.38 1.89
C VAL A 280 -3.90 3.03 2.58
N VAL A 281 -2.71 2.61 3.00
CA VAL A 281 -2.54 1.34 3.75
C VAL A 281 -3.25 1.38 5.10
N GLY A 282 -3.15 2.49 5.83
CA GLY A 282 -3.86 2.69 7.10
C GLY A 282 -5.39 2.68 6.93
N GLN A 283 -5.89 3.28 5.85
CA GLN A 283 -7.32 3.32 5.55
C GLN A 283 -7.84 1.95 5.18
N ALA A 284 -7.09 1.17 4.38
CA ALA A 284 -7.45 -0.21 4.07
C ALA A 284 -7.56 -1.05 5.34
N TYR A 285 -6.57 -0.95 6.25
CA TYR A 285 -6.65 -1.61 7.55
C TYR A 285 -7.88 -1.17 8.35
N SER A 286 -8.15 0.13 8.42
CA SER A 286 -9.29 0.67 9.17
C SER A 286 -10.64 0.20 8.60
N SER A 287 -10.76 0.10 7.28
CA SER A 287 -11.98 -0.36 6.60
C SER A 287 -12.18 -1.87 6.77
N LEU A 288 -11.14 -2.66 6.52
CA LEU A 288 -11.22 -4.12 6.58
C LEU A 288 -11.41 -4.65 8.01
N THR A 289 -10.88 -3.95 9.01
CA THR A 289 -11.12 -4.27 10.44
C THR A 289 -12.45 -3.69 10.96
N GLU A 290 -13.19 -2.96 10.11
CA GLU A 290 -14.45 -2.29 10.46
C GLU A 290 -14.35 -1.35 11.67
N SER A 291 -13.13 -0.93 12.03
CA SER A 291 -12.91 -0.02 13.16
C SER A 291 -13.34 1.41 12.83
N MET A 292 -13.14 1.83 11.57
CA MET A 292 -13.40 3.20 11.08
C MET A 292 -12.77 4.29 11.96
N LEU A 293 -11.77 3.95 12.78
CA LEU A 293 -11.19 4.86 13.77
C LEU A 293 -10.26 5.88 13.13
N LEU A 294 -9.61 5.54 12.01
CA LEU A 294 -8.68 6.44 11.33
C LEU A 294 -9.38 7.74 10.90
N GLN A 295 -10.59 7.62 10.38
CA GLN A 295 -11.39 8.73 9.85
C GLN A 295 -11.73 9.79 10.92
N LYS A 296 -11.68 9.44 12.21
CA LYS A 296 -12.00 10.35 13.31
C LYS A 296 -10.82 11.26 13.71
N HIS A 297 -9.64 11.02 13.16
CA HIS A 297 -8.41 11.69 13.61
C HIS A 297 -7.86 12.60 12.52
N ARG A 298 -7.37 13.78 12.93
CA ARG A 298 -6.47 14.56 12.09
C ARG A 298 -5.07 13.99 12.24
N VAL A 299 -4.52 13.43 11.16
CA VAL A 299 -3.19 12.81 11.19
C VAL A 299 -2.10 13.87 11.14
N SER A 300 -1.20 13.86 12.12
CA SER A 300 0.02 14.67 12.12
C SER A 300 1.21 13.92 11.52
N LYS A 301 2.32 14.63 11.25
CA LYS A 301 3.59 13.99 10.85
C LYS A 301 4.11 12.98 11.88
N ARG A 302 3.83 13.19 13.17
CA ARG A 302 4.20 12.24 14.24
C ARG A 302 3.35 10.97 14.17
N ASP A 303 2.06 11.12 13.90
CA ASP A 303 1.15 9.98 13.72
C ASP A 303 1.56 9.16 12.49
N VAL A 304 1.90 9.80 11.37
CA VAL A 304 2.45 9.12 10.19
C VAL A 304 3.72 8.34 10.56
N SER A 305 4.63 8.93 11.34
CA SER A 305 5.85 8.26 11.78
C SER A 305 5.55 6.99 12.57
N VAL A 306 4.55 7.02 13.45
CA VAL A 306 4.09 5.84 14.20
C VAL A 306 3.40 4.83 13.30
N MET A 307 2.56 5.28 12.36
CA MET A 307 1.94 4.40 11.36
C MET A 307 3.00 3.66 10.55
N ARG A 308 4.01 4.37 10.04
CA ARG A 308 5.16 3.76 9.32
C ARG A 308 5.86 2.71 10.18
N LEU A 309 6.19 3.04 11.44
CA LEU A 309 6.83 2.08 12.33
C LEU A 309 5.99 0.82 12.53
N ARG A 310 4.68 0.98 12.72
CA ARG A 310 3.76 -0.15 12.92
C ARG A 310 3.51 -0.98 11.66
N MET A 311 3.80 -0.44 10.48
CA MET A 311 3.66 -1.15 9.20
C MET A 311 4.83 -2.10 8.90
N ILE A 312 6.02 -1.88 9.49
CA ILE A 312 7.24 -2.71 9.28
C ILE A 312 7.20 -3.98 10.15
#